data_AF-A0A3P9K7Q6-F1
#
_entry.id   AF-A0A3P9K7Q6-F1
#
_cell.length_a   1.000
_cell.length_b   1.000
_cell.length_c   1.000
_cell.angle_alpha   90.00
_cell.angle_beta   90.00
_cell.angle_gamma   90.00
#
_symmetry.space_group_name_H-M   'P 1'
#
loop_
_entity.id
_entity.type
_entity.pdbx_description
1 polymer ?
#
loop_
_entity_poly.entity_id
_entity_poly.type
_entity_poly.pdbx_seq_one_letter_code
_entity_poly.pdbx_strand_id
1 'polypeptide(L)'
;MHNPQQTPETLQDNSNTTARSSFTVLKVLLSKLPSTKGNYSNFSEEQPKEVDNIGNSLDHKHVLLMASTRTGSSFVGEFFNQHGESMFYLFEPLWHVERMLFPDAEANNGTLLPEIYRDIIQALFLCDFSPLEKFISPPPQDHVTPDLFRRESSMALCEEPVCTPEIKEEPLATRHCGPLNLTLASESCLSKQYRAIKTVRVRLLETLQPLLEDLRLDVRIIQLVRDPRAILASRMVAFSSKYQTWKTWAQDGQVPEDNEEVKRLKGNCDQLRISAEMGLSQPPWLRRRYMLVRYEDIARNPMQKAEEMYKFTGIPFSSQAREWILRNTQSVQEASGIYSTQKNSSEQADKWRFSIPFTLAQVVQKVCGPTMKLFGYKYVDDEKTLVNKSVSLLDEKQRPY
;
A
#
# COMPACT_ATOMS: atom_id res chain seq x y z
N MET A 1 -18.35 40.30 -60.21
CA MET A 1 -19.39 39.30 -59.90
C MET A 1 -18.74 37.93 -60.03
N HIS A 2 -18.79 36.96 -59.12
CA HIS A 2 -19.23 36.86 -57.73
C HIS A 2 -18.52 35.59 -57.21
N ASN A 3 -17.97 35.66 -56.00
CA ASN A 3 -17.36 34.54 -55.28
C ASN A 3 -18.46 33.63 -54.72
N PRO A 4 -18.19 32.34 -54.45
CA PRO A 4 -18.52 31.85 -53.12
C PRO A 4 -17.40 31.02 -52.47
N GLN A 5 -17.28 31.27 -51.17
CA GLN A 5 -16.36 30.69 -50.20
C GLN A 5 -16.68 29.22 -49.89
N GLN A 6 -15.64 28.40 -49.73
CA GLN A 6 -15.71 27.12 -49.04
C GLN A 6 -15.34 27.31 -47.56
N THR A 7 -16.24 26.90 -46.70
CA THR A 7 -16.13 26.84 -45.23
C THR A 7 -15.31 25.61 -44.81
N PRO A 8 -14.45 25.68 -43.78
CA PRO A 8 -13.78 24.50 -43.23
C PRO A 8 -14.68 23.77 -42.22
N GLU A 9 -14.82 22.45 -42.37
CA GLU A 9 -15.44 21.57 -41.37
C GLU A 9 -14.56 21.47 -40.12
N THR A 10 -15.14 21.82 -38.98
CA THR A 10 -14.60 21.61 -37.63
C THR A 10 -14.69 20.14 -37.24
N LEU A 11 -13.54 19.50 -37.01
CA LEU A 11 -13.41 18.26 -36.25
C LEU A 11 -13.85 18.52 -34.79
N GLN A 12 -14.98 17.94 -34.39
CA GLN A 12 -15.44 17.96 -33.00
C GLN A 12 -14.59 17.01 -32.14
N ASP A 13 -13.95 17.62 -31.15
CA ASP A 13 -13.15 17.03 -30.08
C ASP A 13 -14.06 16.26 -29.10
N ASN A 14 -14.06 14.92 -29.18
CA ASN A 14 -14.86 14.01 -28.35
C ASN A 14 -14.06 13.51 -27.13
N SER A 15 -13.41 14.41 -26.39
CA SER A 15 -12.58 14.08 -25.21
C SER A 15 -13.18 14.48 -23.86
N ASN A 16 -14.37 15.11 -23.82
CA ASN A 16 -14.94 15.68 -22.60
C ASN A 16 -16.07 14.84 -21.93
N THR A 17 -16.48 13.71 -22.49
CA THR A 17 -17.65 12.96 -22.01
C THR A 17 -17.32 11.95 -20.89
N THR A 18 -16.10 11.39 -20.89
CA THR A 18 -15.67 10.35 -19.94
C THR A 18 -15.29 10.92 -18.57
N ALA A 19 -14.63 12.08 -18.53
CA ALA A 19 -14.31 12.76 -17.27
C ALA A 19 -15.58 13.26 -16.55
N ARG A 20 -16.58 13.73 -17.32
CA ARG A 20 -17.85 14.24 -16.76
C ARG A 20 -18.72 13.13 -16.14
N SER A 21 -18.63 11.90 -16.65
CA SER A 21 -19.38 10.76 -16.10
C SER A 21 -18.80 10.30 -14.75
N SER A 22 -17.47 10.25 -14.61
CA SER A 22 -16.79 9.88 -13.35
C SER A 22 -17.12 10.86 -12.20
N PHE A 23 -17.12 12.17 -12.47
CA PHE A 23 -17.54 13.18 -11.49
C PHE A 23 -19.02 13.07 -11.09
N THR A 24 -19.88 12.61 -12.00
CA THR A 24 -21.32 12.42 -11.72
C THR A 24 -21.53 11.19 -10.84
N VAL A 25 -20.80 10.11 -11.09
CA VAL A 25 -20.80 8.88 -10.26
C VAL A 25 -20.30 9.19 -8.85
N LEU A 26 -19.22 9.98 -8.70
CA LEU A 26 -18.71 10.41 -7.39
C LEU A 26 -19.74 11.25 -6.62
N LYS A 27 -20.44 12.19 -7.27
CA LYS A 27 -21.53 12.96 -6.62
C LYS A 27 -22.71 12.08 -6.19
N VAL A 28 -23.06 11.06 -6.97
CA VAL A 28 -24.15 10.11 -6.67
C VAL A 28 -23.75 9.15 -5.55
N LEU A 29 -22.49 8.75 -5.45
CA LEU A 29 -21.96 7.97 -4.33
C LEU A 29 -21.92 8.79 -3.02
N LEU A 30 -21.52 10.07 -3.11
CA LEU A 30 -21.45 10.98 -1.96
C LEU A 30 -22.83 11.40 -1.43
N SER A 31 -23.85 11.54 -2.30
CA SER A 31 -25.22 11.87 -1.86
C SER A 31 -25.94 10.73 -1.13
N LYS A 32 -25.35 9.53 -1.08
CA LYS A 32 -25.86 8.35 -0.37
C LYS A 32 -25.12 8.04 0.94
N LEU A 33 -24.15 8.87 1.35
CA LEU A 33 -23.57 8.79 2.69
C LEU A 33 -24.48 9.53 3.69
N PRO A 34 -24.86 8.93 4.83
CA PRO A 34 -25.63 9.62 5.84
C PRO A 34 -24.86 10.84 6.37
N SER A 35 -25.41 12.04 6.20
CA SER A 35 -24.93 13.26 6.85
C SER A 35 -25.24 13.17 8.35
N THR A 36 -24.26 12.81 9.17
CA THR A 36 -24.36 12.97 10.63
C THR A 36 -24.16 14.44 11.01
N LYS A 37 -25.23 15.23 10.87
CA LYS A 37 -25.40 16.50 11.60
C LYS A 37 -26.57 16.33 12.56
N GLY A 38 -26.28 15.87 13.78
CA GLY A 38 -27.24 15.86 14.88
C GLY A 38 -27.13 17.16 15.67
N ASN A 39 -28.17 17.99 15.60
CA ASN A 39 -28.38 19.15 16.48
C ASN A 39 -28.63 18.66 17.92
N TYR A 40 -27.86 19.15 18.87
CA TYR A 40 -28.18 19.02 20.30
C TYR A 40 -29.05 20.21 20.73
N SER A 41 -30.32 19.94 21.01
CA SER A 41 -31.11 20.76 21.93
C SER A 41 -32.26 19.96 22.51
N ASN A 42 -32.22 19.82 23.84
CA ASN A 42 -33.27 19.45 24.79
C ASN A 42 -33.82 18.02 24.76
N PHE A 43 -33.38 17.19 25.71
CA PHE A 43 -34.30 16.36 26.49
C PHE A 43 -33.75 16.14 27.92
N SER A 44 -34.68 16.19 28.86
CA SER A 44 -34.53 16.38 30.31
C SER A 44 -34.02 15.16 31.07
N GLU A 45 -33.60 15.40 32.31
CA GLU A 45 -33.11 14.45 33.31
C GLU A 45 -33.99 13.20 33.49
N GLU A 46 -33.41 12.03 33.24
CA GLU A 46 -33.68 10.78 33.96
C GLU A 46 -32.36 9.98 34.06
N GLN A 47 -31.88 9.75 35.28
CA GLN A 47 -30.96 8.66 35.63
C GLN A 47 -31.77 7.52 36.28
N PRO A 48 -31.25 6.29 36.46
CA PRO A 48 -30.02 5.66 35.94
C PRO A 48 -30.27 4.23 35.39
N LYS A 49 -29.35 3.67 34.57
CA LYS A 49 -28.92 2.25 34.67
C LYS A 49 -27.52 2.10 34.07
N GLU A 50 -26.57 1.70 34.91
CA GLU A 50 -25.29 1.12 34.46
C GLU A 50 -25.59 -0.06 33.52
N VAL A 51 -25.15 0.07 32.27
CA VAL A 51 -24.97 -1.06 31.37
C VAL A 51 -23.48 -1.30 31.32
N ASP A 52 -23.01 -2.11 32.27
CA ASP A 52 -21.74 -2.82 32.13
C ASP A 52 -21.85 -3.75 30.93
N ASN A 53 -21.38 -3.28 29.78
CA ASN A 53 -21.07 -4.14 28.64
C ASN A 53 -19.93 -3.57 27.79
N ILE A 54 -18.85 -3.13 28.45
CA ILE A 54 -17.53 -3.00 27.82
C ILE A 54 -16.87 -4.39 27.86
N GLY A 55 -17.45 -5.34 27.12
CA GLY A 55 -16.87 -6.66 26.93
C GLY A 55 -15.86 -6.65 25.77
N ASN A 56 -14.58 -6.91 26.08
CA ASN A 56 -13.55 -7.45 25.17
C ASN A 56 -13.11 -6.69 23.90
N SER A 57 -13.33 -5.37 23.76
CA SER A 57 -12.77 -4.65 22.60
C SER A 57 -11.23 -4.43 22.66
N LEU A 58 -10.60 -4.67 23.81
CA LEU A 58 -9.17 -4.40 24.04
C LEU A 58 -8.20 -5.49 23.55
N ASP A 59 -8.71 -6.62 23.04
CA ASP A 59 -7.85 -7.77 22.71
C ASP A 59 -7.44 -7.88 21.23
N HIS A 60 -8.05 -7.08 20.34
CA HIS A 60 -7.70 -7.12 18.91
C HIS A 60 -6.54 -6.17 18.58
N LYS A 61 -5.53 -6.68 17.86
CA LYS A 61 -4.40 -5.86 17.37
C LYS A 61 -4.53 -5.59 15.88
N HIS A 62 -4.36 -4.33 15.49
CA HIS A 62 -4.49 -3.88 14.10
C HIS A 62 -3.14 -3.37 13.59
N VAL A 63 -2.70 -3.87 12.45
CA VAL A 63 -1.44 -3.49 11.81
C VAL A 63 -1.73 -2.89 10.45
N LEU A 64 -1.29 -1.66 10.22
CA LEU A 64 -1.31 -1.06 8.90
C LEU A 64 0.11 -1.01 8.34
N LEU A 65 0.37 -1.83 7.31
CA LEU A 65 1.59 -1.76 6.52
C LEU A 65 1.43 -0.70 5.44
N MET A 66 1.91 0.50 5.74
CA MET A 66 1.90 1.65 4.82
C MET A 66 3.17 1.63 3.99
N ALA A 67 3.05 1.65 2.67
CA ALA A 67 4.19 1.48 1.78
C ALA A 67 4.06 2.32 0.51
N SER A 68 5.11 2.31 -0.32
CA SER A 68 4.99 2.66 -1.75
C SER A 68 5.34 1.46 -2.62
N THR A 69 4.91 1.47 -3.89
CA THR A 69 5.22 0.35 -4.79
C THR A 69 6.72 0.13 -4.90
N ARG A 70 7.14 -1.15 -4.81
CA ARG A 70 8.54 -1.62 -4.86
C ARG A 70 9.39 -1.38 -3.59
N THR A 71 8.77 -1.14 -2.44
CA THR A 71 9.42 -1.10 -1.11
C THR A 71 9.53 -2.46 -0.41
N GLY A 72 9.20 -3.56 -1.09
CA GLY A 72 9.20 -4.91 -0.48
C GLY A 72 8.01 -5.20 0.42
N SER A 73 6.97 -4.36 0.40
CA SER A 73 5.77 -4.53 1.24
C SER A 73 5.01 -5.85 1.03
N SER A 74 5.10 -6.49 -0.14
CA SER A 74 4.54 -7.83 -0.32
C SER A 74 5.27 -8.88 0.51
N PHE A 75 6.60 -8.78 0.62
CA PHE A 75 7.41 -9.70 1.43
C PHE A 75 7.17 -9.48 2.92
N VAL A 76 7.10 -8.23 3.37
CA VAL A 76 6.77 -7.90 4.77
C VAL A 76 5.34 -8.29 5.13
N GLY A 77 4.40 -8.15 4.18
CA GLY A 77 3.03 -8.61 4.35
C GLY A 77 2.95 -10.10 4.69
N GLU A 78 3.82 -10.92 4.10
CA GLU A 78 3.90 -12.35 4.43
C GLU A 78 4.38 -12.64 5.85
N PHE A 79 5.13 -11.73 6.49
CA PHE A 79 5.47 -11.92 7.91
C PHE A 79 4.17 -12.08 8.71
N PHE A 80 3.19 -11.21 8.46
CA PHE A 80 1.89 -11.27 9.13
C PHE A 80 0.98 -12.35 8.55
N ASN A 81 0.86 -12.46 7.22
CA ASN A 81 -0.03 -13.44 6.56
C ASN A 81 0.27 -14.89 7.00
N GLN A 82 1.54 -15.21 7.26
CA GLN A 82 2.03 -16.55 7.65
C GLN A 82 1.99 -16.77 9.17
N HIS A 83 1.40 -15.83 9.92
CA HIS A 83 1.31 -15.93 11.38
C HIS A 83 0.48 -17.14 11.83
N GLY A 84 -0.55 -17.52 11.07
CA GLY A 84 -1.40 -18.68 11.32
C GLY A 84 -2.86 -18.30 11.54
N GLU A 85 -3.59 -19.18 12.23
CA GLU A 85 -5.05 -19.12 12.34
C GLU A 85 -5.60 -17.89 13.08
N SER A 86 -4.78 -17.13 13.80
CA SER A 86 -5.23 -15.93 14.55
C SER A 86 -5.11 -14.63 13.74
N MET A 87 -4.58 -14.67 12.52
CA MET A 87 -4.38 -13.50 11.67
C MET A 87 -5.40 -13.39 10.54
N PHE A 88 -5.96 -12.19 10.38
CA PHE A 88 -6.67 -11.77 9.17
C PHE A 88 -5.84 -10.75 8.40
N TYR A 89 -5.19 -11.18 7.31
CA TYR A 89 -4.38 -10.30 6.47
C TYR A 89 -5.12 -9.92 5.18
N LEU A 90 -5.07 -8.65 4.78
CA LEU A 90 -5.60 -8.15 3.51
C LEU A 90 -4.52 -7.51 2.66
N PHE A 91 -4.42 -7.97 1.41
CA PHE A 91 -3.49 -7.43 0.42
C PHE A 91 -4.14 -6.33 -0.44
N GLU A 92 -3.73 -5.07 -0.25
CA GLU A 92 -4.08 -3.93 -1.11
C GLU A 92 -5.59 -3.73 -1.39
N PRO A 93 -6.47 -3.76 -0.36
CA PRO A 93 -7.92 -3.64 -0.58
C PRO A 93 -8.33 -2.31 -1.26
N LEU A 94 -7.54 -1.24 -1.05
CA LEU A 94 -7.76 0.07 -1.67
C LEU A 94 -7.52 0.10 -3.19
N TRP A 95 -7.03 -0.99 -3.79
CA TRP A 95 -6.88 -1.10 -5.26
C TRP A 95 -8.21 -0.88 -5.98
N HIS A 96 -9.31 -1.41 -5.44
CA HIS A 96 -10.63 -1.25 -6.02
C HIS A 96 -11.07 0.21 -6.03
N VAL A 97 -10.82 0.92 -4.94
CA VAL A 97 -11.15 2.35 -4.82
C VAL A 97 -10.38 3.17 -5.85
N GLU A 98 -9.06 2.95 -5.95
CA GLU A 98 -8.23 3.64 -6.95
C GLU A 98 -8.64 3.30 -8.38
N ARG A 99 -8.85 2.01 -8.71
CA ARG A 99 -9.25 1.58 -10.06
C ARG A 99 -10.56 2.20 -10.49
N MET A 100 -11.55 2.24 -9.59
CA MET A 100 -12.88 2.78 -9.93
C MET A 100 -12.85 4.30 -10.08
N LEU A 101 -12.15 5.01 -9.20
CA LEU A 101 -12.13 6.48 -9.22
C LEU A 101 -11.16 7.05 -10.28
N PHE A 102 -10.10 6.31 -10.61
CA PHE A 102 -9.07 6.71 -11.59
C PHE A 102 -8.74 5.55 -12.53
N PRO A 103 -9.64 5.23 -13.48
CA PRO A 103 -9.34 4.25 -14.53
C PRO A 103 -8.11 4.69 -15.34
N ASP A 104 -7.91 6.00 -15.50
CA ASP A 104 -6.73 6.61 -16.10
C ASP A 104 -5.78 7.08 -14.99
N ALA A 105 -4.71 6.32 -14.77
CA ALA A 105 -3.77 6.42 -13.64
C ALA A 105 -2.94 7.73 -13.53
N GLU A 106 -3.38 8.83 -14.14
CA GLU A 106 -2.67 10.11 -14.23
C GLU A 106 -3.37 11.29 -13.55
N ALA A 107 -4.62 11.12 -13.08
CA ALA A 107 -5.32 12.16 -12.34
C ALA A 107 -4.84 12.24 -10.87
N ASN A 108 -3.72 12.92 -10.67
CA ASN A 108 -3.45 13.57 -9.40
C ASN A 108 -4.58 14.58 -9.10
N ASN A 109 -5.00 14.65 -7.83
CA ASN A 109 -5.89 15.67 -7.23
C ASN A 109 -7.36 15.28 -7.04
N GLY A 110 -7.62 14.18 -6.33
CA GLY A 110 -8.87 14.02 -5.60
C GLY A 110 -8.70 14.43 -4.14
N THR A 111 -9.18 15.60 -3.74
CA THR A 111 -9.18 16.10 -2.35
C THR A 111 -9.93 15.19 -1.37
N LEU A 112 -10.87 14.37 -1.85
CA LEU A 112 -11.69 13.45 -1.05
C LEU A 112 -11.11 12.03 -0.91
N LEU A 113 -10.03 11.68 -1.63
CA LEU A 113 -9.49 10.31 -1.61
C LEU A 113 -8.92 9.87 -0.27
N PRO A 114 -8.17 10.72 0.46
CA PRO A 114 -7.57 10.26 1.70
C PRO A 114 -8.63 9.88 2.74
N GLU A 115 -9.76 10.58 2.73
CA GLU A 115 -10.91 10.30 3.60
C GLU A 115 -11.56 8.97 3.24
N ILE A 116 -11.85 8.74 1.95
CA ILE A 116 -12.40 7.46 1.49
C ILE A 116 -11.46 6.30 1.84
N TYR A 117 -10.15 6.45 1.59
CA TYR A 117 -9.16 5.43 1.92
C TYR A 117 -9.12 5.11 3.42
N ARG A 118 -9.14 6.14 4.27
CA ARG A 118 -9.21 5.99 5.72
C ARG A 118 -10.48 5.26 6.14
N ASP A 119 -11.64 5.67 5.62
CA ASP A 119 -12.93 5.11 6.02
C ASP A 119 -13.07 3.64 5.60
N ILE A 120 -12.57 3.29 4.41
CA ILE A 120 -12.50 1.89 3.97
C ILE A 120 -11.54 1.08 4.87
N ILE A 121 -10.35 1.62 5.20
CA ILE A 121 -9.43 0.93 6.11
C ILE A 121 -10.07 0.72 7.49
N GLN A 122 -10.76 1.74 8.02
CA GLN A 122 -11.46 1.67 9.29
C GLN A 122 -12.53 0.58 9.28
N ALA A 123 -13.39 0.56 8.26
CA ALA A 123 -14.43 -0.44 8.10
C ALA A 123 -13.83 -1.85 8.02
N LEU A 124 -12.77 -2.05 7.22
CA LEU A 124 -12.11 -3.35 7.09
C LEU A 124 -11.43 -3.82 8.38
N PHE A 125 -10.84 -2.92 9.17
CA PHE A 125 -10.32 -3.29 10.49
C PHE A 125 -11.44 -3.66 11.47
N LEU A 126 -12.64 -3.11 11.30
CA LEU A 126 -13.84 -3.50 12.03
C LEU A 126 -14.55 -4.71 11.40
N CYS A 127 -13.94 -5.34 10.39
CA CYS A 127 -14.48 -6.47 9.64
C CYS A 127 -15.78 -6.18 8.89
N ASP A 128 -16.00 -4.94 8.46
CA ASP A 128 -17.10 -4.55 7.59
C ASP A 128 -16.59 -4.32 6.15
N PHE A 129 -16.98 -5.23 5.25
CA PHE A 129 -16.63 -5.15 3.83
C PHE A 129 -17.62 -4.35 2.99
N SER A 130 -18.80 -4.02 3.52
CA SER A 130 -19.89 -3.37 2.77
C SER A 130 -19.46 -2.05 2.09
N PRO A 131 -18.63 -1.19 2.73
CA PRO A 131 -18.12 0.01 2.07
C PRO A 131 -17.23 -0.28 0.86
N LEU A 132 -16.44 -1.37 0.90
CA LEU A 132 -15.53 -1.77 -0.18
C LEU A 132 -16.30 -2.27 -1.40
N GLU A 133 -17.45 -2.94 -1.21
CA GLU A 133 -18.28 -3.50 -2.30
C GLU A 133 -18.65 -2.47 -3.36
N LYS A 134 -18.87 -1.23 -2.95
CA LYS A 134 -19.19 -0.10 -3.83
C LYS A 134 -18.10 0.19 -4.86
N PHE A 135 -16.87 -0.29 -4.62
CA PHE A 135 -15.71 -0.08 -5.47
C PHE A 135 -15.29 -1.33 -6.25
N ILE A 136 -15.94 -2.47 -6.03
CA ILE A 136 -15.66 -3.71 -6.76
C ILE A 136 -16.42 -3.68 -8.09
N SER A 137 -15.75 -4.09 -9.16
CA SER A 137 -16.32 -4.14 -10.50
C SER A 137 -16.01 -5.51 -11.12
N PRO A 138 -17.03 -6.29 -11.53
CA PRO A 138 -18.46 -5.98 -11.44
C PRO A 138 -18.97 -5.89 -9.99
N PRO A 139 -20.08 -5.17 -9.73
CA PRO A 139 -20.66 -5.07 -8.40
C PRO A 139 -20.97 -6.46 -7.81
N PRO A 140 -20.65 -6.71 -6.53
CA PRO A 140 -21.03 -7.96 -5.87
C PRO A 140 -22.54 -8.18 -5.90
N GLN A 141 -22.96 -9.44 -6.05
CA GLN A 141 -24.37 -9.85 -5.95
C GLN A 141 -24.53 -10.63 -4.65
N ASP A 142 -25.46 -10.21 -3.79
CA ASP A 142 -25.67 -10.83 -2.46
C ASP A 142 -24.36 -11.00 -1.67
N HIS A 143 -23.51 -9.95 -1.68
CA HIS A 143 -22.18 -9.94 -1.07
C HIS A 143 -21.16 -10.92 -1.67
N VAL A 144 -21.47 -11.55 -2.82
CA VAL A 144 -20.58 -12.48 -3.52
C VAL A 144 -19.90 -11.80 -4.71
N THR A 145 -18.58 -11.97 -4.82
CA THR A 145 -17.79 -11.42 -5.93
C THR A 145 -16.71 -12.39 -6.43
N PRO A 146 -16.52 -12.53 -7.75
CA PRO A 146 -15.37 -13.25 -8.31
C PRO A 146 -14.09 -12.39 -8.30
N ASP A 147 -14.20 -11.06 -8.16
CA ASP A 147 -13.14 -10.12 -8.52
C ASP A 147 -12.61 -9.33 -7.32
N LEU A 148 -12.08 -10.02 -6.30
CA LEU A 148 -11.28 -9.36 -5.27
C LEU A 148 -9.79 -9.32 -5.66
N PHE A 149 -9.23 -8.11 -5.75
CA PHE A 149 -7.84 -7.91 -6.13
C PHE A 149 -6.88 -8.73 -5.25
N ARG A 150 -6.15 -9.64 -5.88
CA ARG A 150 -5.14 -10.51 -5.26
C ARG A 150 -5.62 -11.24 -4.02
N ARG A 151 -6.86 -11.74 -4.02
CA ARG A 151 -7.44 -12.58 -2.95
C ARG A 151 -6.46 -13.66 -2.49
N GLU A 152 -5.76 -14.32 -3.43
CA GLU A 152 -4.84 -15.42 -3.19
C GLU A 152 -3.67 -15.06 -2.27
N SER A 153 -3.36 -13.76 -2.15
CA SER A 153 -2.32 -13.25 -1.26
C SER A 153 -2.78 -13.15 0.20
N SER A 154 -4.03 -13.52 0.52
CA SER A 154 -4.61 -13.46 1.86
C SER A 154 -5.02 -14.86 2.30
N MET A 155 -4.28 -15.48 3.24
CA MET A 155 -4.56 -16.86 3.67
C MET A 155 -5.98 -17.04 4.19
N ALA A 156 -6.44 -16.14 5.05
CA ALA A 156 -7.78 -16.17 5.63
C ALA A 156 -8.94 -16.05 4.61
N LEU A 157 -8.67 -15.57 3.39
CA LEU A 157 -9.67 -15.52 2.30
C LEU A 157 -9.66 -16.76 1.41
N CYS A 158 -8.67 -17.64 1.60
CA CYS A 158 -8.46 -18.86 0.84
C CYS A 158 -8.46 -20.11 1.74
N GLU A 159 -9.06 -20.00 2.92
CA GLU A 159 -9.28 -21.08 3.89
C GLU A 159 -10.77 -21.14 4.25
N GLU A 160 -11.22 -22.28 4.77
CA GLU A 160 -12.59 -22.45 5.26
C GLU A 160 -12.90 -21.46 6.40
N PRO A 161 -14.13 -20.90 6.49
CA PRO A 161 -15.29 -21.14 5.62
C PRO A 161 -15.33 -20.26 4.35
N VAL A 162 -14.34 -19.38 4.16
CA VAL A 162 -14.37 -18.35 3.11
C VAL A 162 -14.10 -18.94 1.72
N CYS A 163 -13.22 -19.93 1.65
CA CYS A 163 -12.89 -20.65 0.43
C CYS A 163 -13.87 -21.81 0.20
N THR A 164 -15.00 -21.53 -0.44
CA THR A 164 -15.88 -22.60 -0.92
C THR A 164 -15.34 -23.14 -2.25
N PRO A 165 -15.08 -24.45 -2.40
CA PRO A 165 -14.54 -24.99 -3.64
C PRO A 165 -15.53 -24.86 -4.82
N GLU A 166 -15.01 -24.54 -6.00
CA GLU A 166 -15.77 -24.59 -7.25
C GLU A 166 -15.98 -26.05 -7.69
N ILE A 167 -17.23 -26.41 -8.01
CA ILE A 167 -17.52 -27.68 -8.69
C ILE A 167 -17.24 -27.48 -10.18
N LYS A 168 -15.99 -27.74 -10.63
CA LYS A 168 -15.61 -28.45 -11.88
C LYS A 168 -14.12 -28.32 -12.23
N GLU A 169 -13.65 -29.39 -12.88
CA GLU A 169 -12.26 -29.73 -13.22
C GLU A 169 -11.61 -28.78 -14.25
N GLU A 170 -10.46 -28.18 -13.91
CA GLU A 170 -9.28 -28.09 -14.79
C GLU A 170 -8.01 -27.72 -13.98
N PRO A 171 -6.82 -28.21 -14.35
CA PRO A 171 -5.67 -28.27 -13.44
C PRO A 171 -4.57 -27.28 -13.84
N LEU A 172 -4.60 -26.03 -13.36
CA LEU A 172 -3.38 -25.24 -13.04
C LEU A 172 -3.65 -23.83 -12.45
N ALA A 173 -4.10 -23.72 -11.19
CA ALA A 173 -3.86 -22.50 -10.39
C ALA A 173 -3.88 -22.76 -8.87
N THR A 174 -3.01 -22.06 -8.16
CA THR A 174 -2.86 -22.04 -6.71
C THR A 174 -4.17 -21.67 -6.00
N ARG A 175 -4.71 -22.60 -5.20
CA ARG A 175 -5.90 -22.48 -4.32
C ARG A 175 -7.22 -22.27 -5.09
N HIS A 176 -7.86 -23.37 -5.49
CA HIS A 176 -9.19 -23.41 -6.13
C HIS A 176 -10.29 -23.00 -5.12
N CYS A 177 -10.51 -21.70 -4.96
CA CYS A 177 -11.68 -21.17 -4.26
C CYS A 177 -12.63 -20.57 -5.30
N GLY A 178 -13.92 -20.89 -5.19
CA GLY A 178 -14.99 -20.23 -5.96
C GLY A 178 -15.19 -18.78 -5.54
N PRO A 179 -16.23 -18.10 -6.06
CA PRO A 179 -16.49 -16.69 -5.77
C PRO A 179 -16.46 -16.36 -4.27
N LEU A 180 -15.86 -15.23 -3.91
CA LEU A 180 -15.69 -14.80 -2.53
C LEU A 180 -17.02 -14.27 -1.98
N ASN A 181 -17.50 -14.87 -0.89
CA ASN A 181 -18.58 -14.30 -0.09
C ASN A 181 -18.00 -13.35 0.97
N LEU A 182 -18.30 -12.05 0.87
CA LEU A 182 -17.79 -11.01 1.74
C LEU A 182 -18.41 -11.04 3.14
N THR A 183 -19.60 -11.62 3.30
CA THR A 183 -20.19 -11.90 4.62
C THR A 183 -19.35 -12.96 5.35
N LEU A 184 -19.01 -14.07 4.68
CA LEU A 184 -18.12 -15.09 5.26
C LEU A 184 -16.72 -14.53 5.54
N ALA A 185 -16.21 -13.62 4.69
CA ALA A 185 -14.95 -12.93 4.95
C ALA A 185 -15.02 -12.04 6.20
N SER A 186 -16.15 -11.37 6.42
CA SER A 186 -16.42 -10.54 7.61
C SER A 186 -16.47 -11.41 8.87
N GLU A 187 -17.17 -12.54 8.84
CA GLU A 187 -17.24 -13.51 9.94
C GLU A 187 -15.86 -14.12 10.25
N SER A 188 -15.11 -14.50 9.21
CA SER A 188 -13.74 -14.97 9.34
C SER A 188 -12.89 -13.90 10.02
N CYS A 189 -12.92 -12.64 9.56
CA CYS A 189 -12.19 -11.53 10.17
C CYS A 189 -12.55 -11.31 11.65
N LEU A 190 -13.84 -11.39 12.01
CA LEU A 190 -14.31 -11.23 13.39
C LEU A 190 -13.78 -12.33 14.31
N SER A 191 -13.55 -13.54 13.79
CA SER A 191 -12.98 -14.66 14.55
C SER A 191 -11.47 -14.53 14.82
N LYS A 192 -10.76 -13.63 14.13
CA LYS A 192 -9.30 -13.47 14.23
C LYS A 192 -8.93 -12.40 15.24
N GLN A 193 -7.97 -12.71 16.12
CA GLN A 193 -7.45 -11.79 17.13
C GLN A 193 -6.61 -10.66 16.52
N TYR A 194 -5.92 -10.93 15.41
CA TYR A 194 -5.00 -9.98 14.78
C TYR A 194 -5.46 -9.65 13.37
N ARG A 195 -5.34 -8.38 12.97
CA ARG A 195 -5.78 -7.89 11.66
C ARG A 195 -4.68 -7.05 11.04
N ALA A 196 -4.25 -7.40 9.84
CA ALA A 196 -3.18 -6.70 9.14
C ALA A 196 -3.65 -6.27 7.75
N ILE A 197 -3.50 -4.99 7.42
CA ILE A 197 -3.80 -4.46 6.09
C ILE A 197 -2.53 -3.91 5.50
N LYS A 198 -2.24 -4.29 4.26
CA LYS A 198 -1.12 -3.77 3.49
C LYS A 198 -1.62 -2.89 2.36
N THR A 199 -1.11 -1.66 2.27
CA THR A 199 -1.52 -0.69 1.23
C THR A 199 -0.36 0.16 0.73
N VAL A 200 -0.37 0.45 -0.58
CA VAL A 200 0.56 1.42 -1.22
C VAL A 200 -0.09 2.74 -1.60
N ARG A 201 -1.36 2.95 -1.24
CA ARG A 201 -2.19 4.09 -1.71
C ARG A 201 -2.32 5.22 -0.71
N VAL A 202 -2.13 4.93 0.57
CA VAL A 202 -2.07 5.96 1.61
C VAL A 202 -0.68 6.60 1.54
N ARG A 203 -0.64 7.90 1.26
CA ARG A 203 0.62 8.64 1.04
C ARG A 203 1.06 9.48 2.24
N LEU A 204 0.11 10.08 2.95
CA LEU A 204 0.35 10.98 4.07
C LEU A 204 -0.18 10.35 5.36
N LEU A 205 0.65 10.35 6.40
CA LEU A 205 0.30 9.73 7.69
C LEU A 205 -0.81 10.47 8.43
N GLU A 206 -0.83 11.81 8.31
CA GLU A 206 -1.80 12.69 8.98
C GLU A 206 -3.26 12.34 8.64
N THR A 207 -3.52 11.84 7.43
CA THR A 207 -4.88 11.48 6.99
C THR A 207 -5.45 10.29 7.77
N LEU A 208 -4.59 9.55 8.48
CA LEU A 208 -4.97 8.43 9.33
C LEU A 208 -5.20 8.83 10.79
N GLN A 209 -5.06 10.10 11.18
CA GLN A 209 -5.29 10.51 12.56
C GLN A 209 -6.65 10.05 13.12
N PRO A 210 -7.80 10.24 12.41
CA PRO A 210 -9.08 9.79 12.95
C PRO A 210 -9.19 8.27 13.11
N LEU A 211 -8.47 7.50 12.27
CA LEU A 211 -8.39 6.05 12.39
C LEU A 211 -7.64 5.63 13.68
N LEU A 212 -6.59 6.38 14.03
CA LEU A 212 -5.78 6.13 15.23
C LEU A 212 -6.47 6.63 16.50
N GLU A 213 -7.35 7.61 16.42
CA GLU A 213 -8.12 8.12 17.56
C GLU A 213 -9.39 7.28 17.85
N ASP A 214 -9.79 6.37 16.96
CA ASP A 214 -10.92 5.47 17.19
C ASP A 214 -10.61 4.46 18.32
N LEU A 215 -11.33 4.60 19.43
CA LEU A 215 -11.16 3.78 20.63
C LEU A 215 -11.51 2.30 20.44
N ARG A 216 -12.17 1.94 19.33
CA ARG A 216 -12.45 0.54 18.97
C ARG A 216 -11.24 -0.16 18.36
N LEU A 217 -10.18 0.57 17.99
CA LEU A 217 -9.05 0.06 17.23
C LEU A 217 -7.70 0.28 17.95
N ASP A 218 -6.96 -0.79 18.22
CA ASP A 218 -5.52 -0.73 18.57
C ASP A 218 -4.66 -0.78 17.29
N VAL A 219 -4.59 0.34 16.56
CA VAL A 219 -3.81 0.44 15.30
C VAL A 219 -2.36 0.79 15.55
N ARG A 220 -1.46 0.02 14.93
CA ARG A 220 -0.03 0.32 14.84
C ARG A 220 0.39 0.38 13.37
N ILE A 221 1.11 1.43 13.01
CA ILE A 221 1.52 1.69 11.63
C ILE A 221 2.99 1.30 11.47
N ILE A 222 3.27 0.46 10.47
CA ILE A 222 4.62 0.19 10.00
C ILE A 222 4.76 0.82 8.62
N GLN A 223 5.54 1.90 8.53
CA GLN A 223 5.81 2.57 7.26
C GLN A 223 7.09 2.02 6.63
N LEU A 224 6.96 1.47 5.42
CA LEU A 224 8.07 0.89 4.67
C LEU A 224 8.66 1.90 3.69
N VAL A 225 9.97 2.07 3.77
CA VAL A 225 10.76 2.93 2.86
C VAL A 225 11.86 2.13 2.18
N ARG A 226 12.38 2.65 1.07
CA ARG A 226 13.45 2.04 0.30
C ARG A 226 14.26 3.14 -0.38
N ASP A 227 15.51 2.86 -0.73
CA ASP A 227 16.34 3.77 -1.52
C ASP A 227 15.59 4.23 -2.79
N PRO A 228 15.37 5.54 -2.99
CA PRO A 228 14.67 6.06 -4.16
C PRO A 228 15.32 5.65 -5.50
N ARG A 229 16.64 5.44 -5.53
CA ARG A 229 17.37 4.95 -6.72
C ARG A 229 16.95 3.53 -7.04
N ALA A 230 16.86 2.68 -6.01
CA ALA A 230 16.39 1.31 -6.14
C ALA A 230 14.92 1.22 -6.57
N ILE A 231 14.07 2.13 -6.05
CA ILE A 231 12.67 2.22 -6.46
C ILE A 231 12.57 2.55 -7.95
N LEU A 232 13.26 3.61 -8.43
CA LEU A 232 13.23 4.00 -9.83
C LEU A 232 13.71 2.86 -10.74
N ALA A 233 14.89 2.30 -10.47
CA ALA A 233 15.44 1.19 -11.22
C ALA A 233 14.46 0.00 -11.30
N SER A 234 13.83 -0.33 -10.17
CA SER A 234 12.88 -1.43 -10.14
C SER A 234 11.57 -1.13 -10.88
N ARG A 235 11.09 0.12 -10.87
CA ARG A 235 9.86 0.51 -11.57
C ARG A 235 10.05 0.57 -13.09
N MET A 236 11.23 1.00 -13.56
CA MET A 236 11.58 0.95 -14.98
C MET A 236 11.47 -0.47 -15.56
N VAL A 237 11.82 -1.50 -14.77
CA VAL A 237 11.65 -2.90 -15.18
C VAL A 237 10.20 -3.36 -15.01
N ALA A 238 9.61 -3.14 -13.83
CA ALA A 238 8.30 -3.70 -13.49
C ALA A 238 7.11 -3.06 -14.23
N PHE A 239 7.26 -1.79 -14.63
CA PHE A 239 6.22 -0.99 -15.27
C PHE A 239 6.75 -0.35 -16.55
N SER A 240 7.40 -1.16 -17.40
CA SER A 240 8.13 -0.70 -18.60
C SER A 240 7.36 0.32 -19.43
N SER A 241 6.09 0.06 -19.73
CA SER A 241 5.24 0.96 -20.54
C SER A 241 5.06 2.33 -19.91
N LYS A 242 4.93 2.40 -18.57
CA LYS A 242 4.75 3.64 -17.81
C LYS A 242 6.06 4.41 -17.56
N TYR A 243 7.22 3.78 -17.79
CA TYR A 243 8.54 4.35 -17.50
C TYR A 243 9.40 4.42 -18.78
N GLN A 244 8.78 4.47 -19.96
CA GLN A 244 9.49 4.51 -21.23
C GLN A 244 10.40 5.74 -21.35
N THR A 245 9.93 6.92 -20.90
CA THR A 245 10.73 8.15 -20.86
C THR A 245 12.03 7.98 -20.07
N TRP A 246 11.95 7.37 -18.88
CA TRP A 246 13.12 7.07 -18.06
C TRP A 246 14.07 6.07 -18.71
N LYS A 247 13.55 5.11 -19.50
CA LYS A 247 14.37 4.17 -20.26
C LYS A 247 15.10 4.84 -21.42
N THR A 248 14.45 5.78 -22.10
CA THR A 248 15.10 6.59 -23.15
C THR A 248 16.23 7.41 -22.54
N TRP A 249 15.98 8.11 -21.43
CA TRP A 249 17.04 8.87 -20.74
C TRP A 249 18.18 8.01 -20.21
N ALA A 250 17.89 6.77 -19.80
CA ALA A 250 18.93 5.81 -19.42
C ALA A 250 19.90 5.48 -20.58
N GLN A 251 19.42 5.53 -21.83
CA GLN A 251 20.22 5.28 -23.04
C GLN A 251 20.95 6.54 -23.50
N ASP A 252 20.23 7.68 -23.52
CA ASP A 252 20.74 8.95 -24.05
C ASP A 252 21.67 9.69 -23.07
N GLY A 253 21.61 9.35 -21.77
CA GLY A 253 22.42 9.96 -20.72
C GLY A 253 22.01 11.38 -20.35
N GLN A 254 20.96 11.93 -20.96
CA GLN A 254 20.45 13.27 -20.70
C GLN A 254 19.09 13.21 -20.02
N VAL A 255 18.97 13.87 -18.86
CA VAL A 255 17.71 13.97 -18.11
C VAL A 255 17.34 15.43 -17.94
N PRO A 256 16.27 15.92 -18.59
CA PRO A 256 15.80 17.28 -18.40
C PRO A 256 15.19 17.43 -16.99
N GLU A 257 15.83 18.24 -16.14
CA GLU A 257 15.42 18.37 -14.74
C GLU A 257 14.02 18.98 -14.56
N ASP A 258 13.61 19.86 -15.48
CA ASP A 258 12.30 20.50 -15.47
C ASP A 258 11.17 19.62 -16.04
N ASN A 259 11.46 18.38 -16.43
CA ASN A 259 10.46 17.46 -16.96
C ASN A 259 9.45 17.01 -15.89
N GLU A 260 8.19 16.85 -16.28
CA GLU A 260 7.10 16.43 -15.38
C GLU A 260 7.35 15.08 -14.70
N GLU A 261 8.02 14.12 -15.34
CA GLU A 261 8.36 12.85 -14.70
C GLU A 261 9.38 13.03 -13.56
N VAL A 262 10.33 13.94 -13.72
CA VAL A 262 11.32 14.28 -12.67
C VAL A 262 10.62 15.01 -11.52
N LYS A 263 9.70 15.95 -11.82
CA LYS A 263 8.86 16.60 -10.80
C LYS A 263 7.98 15.59 -10.07
N ARG A 264 7.42 14.59 -10.76
CA ARG A 264 6.63 13.50 -10.15
C ARG A 264 7.50 12.63 -9.24
N LEU A 265 8.72 12.28 -9.65
CA LEU A 265 9.68 11.58 -8.80
C LEU A 265 9.98 12.39 -7.53
N LYS A 266 10.28 13.69 -7.67
CA LYS A 266 10.51 14.60 -6.54
C LYS A 266 9.30 14.65 -5.60
N GLY A 267 8.10 14.85 -6.14
CA GLY A 267 6.86 14.90 -5.36
C GLY A 267 6.59 13.61 -4.58
N ASN A 268 6.86 12.45 -5.17
CA ASN A 268 6.76 11.17 -4.47
C ASN A 268 7.76 11.06 -3.31
N CYS A 269 9.01 11.50 -3.52
CA CYS A 269 10.04 11.52 -2.48
C CYS A 269 9.68 12.49 -1.35
N ASP A 270 9.15 13.68 -1.68
CA ASP A 270 8.73 14.68 -0.71
C ASP A 270 7.53 14.20 0.12
N GLN A 271 6.50 13.61 -0.52
CA GLN A 271 5.35 13.05 0.20
C GLN A 271 5.77 11.95 1.18
N LEU A 272 6.67 11.05 0.75
CA LEU A 272 7.19 9.99 1.62
C LEU A 272 7.97 10.56 2.81
N ARG A 273 8.80 11.58 2.58
CA ARG A 273 9.55 12.28 3.61
C ARG A 273 8.63 12.99 4.60
N ILE A 274 7.68 13.80 4.13
CA ILE A 274 6.71 14.52 4.97
C ILE A 274 5.92 13.55 5.85
N SER A 275 5.45 12.45 5.27
CA SER A 275 4.75 11.39 5.99
C SER A 275 5.61 10.77 7.08
N ALA A 276 6.89 10.49 6.79
CA ALA A 276 7.82 9.94 7.77
C ALA A 276 8.23 10.95 8.85
N GLU A 277 8.42 12.23 8.52
CA GLU A 277 8.69 13.31 9.49
C GLU A 277 7.55 13.44 10.50
N MET A 278 6.29 13.40 10.04
CA MET A 278 5.11 13.34 10.92
C MET A 278 5.19 12.13 11.85
N GLY A 279 5.51 10.95 11.30
CA GLY A 279 5.66 9.71 12.08
C GLY A 279 6.74 9.80 13.16
N LEU A 280 7.91 10.31 12.79
CA LEU A 280 9.06 10.48 13.67
C LEU A 280 8.85 11.59 14.71
N SER A 281 8.00 12.59 14.44
CA SER A 281 7.65 13.62 15.40
C SER A 281 6.82 13.10 16.59
N GLN A 282 6.24 11.91 16.47
CA GLN A 282 5.48 11.21 17.53
C GLN A 282 4.44 12.11 18.23
N PRO A 283 3.48 12.71 17.48
CA PRO A 283 2.41 13.49 18.09
C PRO A 283 1.59 12.62 19.07
N PRO A 284 0.82 13.22 20.00
CA PRO A 284 0.11 12.47 21.03
C PRO A 284 -0.72 11.30 20.52
N TRP A 285 -1.42 11.48 19.40
CA TRP A 285 -2.22 10.44 18.75
C TRP A 285 -1.40 9.34 18.08
N LEU A 286 -0.09 9.50 17.87
CA LEU A 286 0.76 8.48 17.22
C LEU A 286 1.82 7.88 18.13
N ARG A 287 1.99 8.43 19.32
CA ARG A 287 3.03 8.03 20.28
C ARG A 287 3.02 6.52 20.51
N ARG A 288 4.17 5.86 20.26
CA ARG A 288 4.35 4.39 20.37
C ARG A 288 3.52 3.55 19.38
N ARG A 289 2.89 4.17 18.38
CA ARG A 289 2.04 3.51 17.37
C ARG A 289 2.58 3.63 15.95
N TYR A 290 3.83 4.04 15.80
CA TYR A 290 4.49 4.17 14.50
C TYR A 290 5.90 3.59 14.51
N MET A 291 6.23 2.84 13.46
CA MET A 291 7.55 2.30 13.18
C MET A 291 7.91 2.58 11.72
N LEU A 292 9.11 3.13 11.47
CA LEU A 292 9.65 3.34 10.14
C LEU A 292 10.71 2.27 9.83
N VAL A 293 10.58 1.55 8.71
CA VAL A 293 11.49 0.45 8.40
C VAL A 293 11.99 0.51 6.95
N ARG A 294 13.30 0.38 6.77
CA ARG A 294 13.94 0.31 5.44
C ARG A 294 13.88 -1.10 4.89
N TYR A 295 13.59 -1.21 3.60
CA TYR A 295 13.62 -2.47 2.87
C TYR A 295 14.97 -3.18 2.98
N GLU A 296 16.06 -2.43 2.93
CA GLU A 296 17.43 -2.94 2.94
C GLU A 296 17.77 -3.60 4.29
N ASP A 297 17.25 -3.06 5.40
CA ASP A 297 17.43 -3.66 6.72
C ASP A 297 16.69 -5.01 6.82
N ILE A 298 15.48 -5.08 6.26
CA ILE A 298 14.66 -6.30 6.19
C ILE A 298 15.31 -7.35 5.30
N ALA A 299 15.83 -6.93 4.14
CA ALA A 299 16.49 -7.81 3.21
C ALA A 299 17.83 -8.37 3.74
N ARG A 300 18.53 -7.62 4.59
CA ARG A 300 19.77 -8.08 5.24
C ARG A 300 19.52 -8.95 6.46
N ASN A 301 18.51 -8.63 7.26
CA ASN A 301 18.24 -9.30 8.54
C ASN A 301 16.74 -9.61 8.71
N PRO A 302 16.15 -10.47 7.85
CA PRO A 302 14.70 -10.66 7.80
C PRO A 302 14.12 -11.20 9.11
N MET A 303 14.78 -12.17 9.74
CA MET A 303 14.32 -12.75 11.02
C MET A 303 14.35 -11.71 12.15
N GLN A 304 15.45 -10.97 12.29
CA GLN A 304 15.58 -9.93 13.31
C GLN A 304 14.55 -8.82 13.12
N LYS A 305 14.34 -8.37 11.88
CA LYS A 305 13.40 -7.30 11.56
C LYS A 305 11.95 -7.74 11.77
N ALA A 306 11.62 -8.99 11.46
CA ALA A 306 10.31 -9.55 11.80
C ALA A 306 10.08 -9.55 13.32
N GLU A 307 11.07 -10.00 14.11
CA GLU A 307 10.95 -10.01 15.58
C GLU A 307 10.78 -8.61 16.17
N GLU A 308 11.52 -7.62 15.66
CA GLU A 308 11.34 -6.21 16.01
C GLU A 308 9.91 -5.72 15.69
N MET A 309 9.38 -6.05 14.50
CA MET A 309 8.01 -5.69 14.10
C MET A 309 6.95 -6.35 14.98
N TYR A 310 7.06 -7.65 15.29
CA TYR A 310 6.13 -8.35 16.18
C TYR A 310 6.14 -7.79 17.60
N LYS A 311 7.32 -7.50 18.13
CA LYS A 311 7.46 -6.83 19.42
C LYS A 311 6.82 -5.44 19.39
N PHE A 312 7.06 -4.67 18.34
CA PHE A 312 6.44 -3.37 18.14
C PHE A 312 4.92 -3.46 18.03
N THR A 313 4.36 -4.48 17.37
CA THR A 313 2.91 -4.66 17.23
C THR A 313 2.24 -5.27 18.44
N GLY A 314 3.02 -5.84 19.37
CA GLY A 314 2.50 -6.54 20.54
C GLY A 314 1.85 -7.89 20.18
N ILE A 315 2.09 -8.38 18.96
CA ILE A 315 1.61 -9.67 18.47
C ILE A 315 2.71 -10.71 18.75
N PRO A 316 2.41 -11.87 19.34
CA PRO A 316 3.40 -12.93 19.53
C PRO A 316 3.98 -13.42 18.19
N PHE A 317 5.31 -13.54 18.10
CA PHE A 317 5.95 -14.03 16.88
C PHE A 317 5.83 -15.56 16.76
N SER A 318 4.87 -16.04 15.96
CA SER A 318 4.54 -17.46 15.83
C SER A 318 5.63 -18.30 15.17
N SER A 319 5.64 -19.60 15.46
CA SER A 319 6.57 -20.55 14.84
C SER A 319 6.34 -20.66 13.33
N GLN A 320 5.10 -20.62 12.86
CA GLN A 320 4.74 -20.68 11.44
C GLN A 320 5.37 -19.51 10.66
N ALA A 321 5.25 -18.28 11.17
CA ALA A 321 5.87 -17.13 10.53
C ALA A 321 7.40 -17.24 10.56
N ARG A 322 8.00 -17.71 11.67
CA ARG A 322 9.45 -17.94 11.76
C ARG A 322 9.93 -18.95 10.73
N GLU A 323 9.28 -20.11 10.64
CA GLU A 323 9.60 -21.17 9.69
C GLU A 323 9.45 -20.71 8.25
N TRP A 324 8.39 -19.96 7.95
CA TRP A 324 8.19 -19.39 6.62
C TRP A 324 9.32 -18.42 6.26
N ILE A 325 9.70 -17.52 7.17
CA ILE A 325 10.78 -16.56 6.92
C ILE A 325 12.09 -17.29 6.66
N LEU A 326 12.46 -18.29 7.48
CA LEU A 326 13.66 -19.09 7.28
C LEU A 326 13.67 -19.74 5.90
N ARG A 327 12.56 -20.42 5.54
CA ARG A 327 12.43 -21.13 4.26
C ARG A 327 12.53 -20.22 3.05
N ASN A 328 11.93 -19.03 3.10
CA ASN A 328 11.80 -18.15 1.93
C ASN A 328 12.94 -17.12 1.80
N THR A 329 13.85 -17.03 2.80
CA THR A 329 15.01 -16.12 2.78
C THR A 329 16.35 -16.82 2.68
N GLN A 330 16.41 -18.12 3.01
CA GLN A 330 17.61 -18.96 2.92
C GLN A 330 17.58 -19.92 1.73
N SER A 331 16.50 -19.94 0.93
CA SER A 331 16.37 -20.82 -0.24
C SER A 331 17.29 -20.40 -1.39
N VAL A 332 18.04 -21.36 -1.93
CA VAL A 332 18.92 -21.20 -3.11
C VAL A 332 18.13 -21.19 -4.43
N GLN A 333 16.91 -21.76 -4.44
CA GLN A 333 16.01 -21.76 -5.60
C GLN A 333 15.18 -20.48 -5.64
N GLU A 334 15.42 -19.62 -6.62
CA GLU A 334 14.63 -18.40 -6.86
C GLU A 334 13.31 -18.73 -7.56
N ALA A 335 12.17 -18.38 -6.95
CA ALA A 335 10.90 -18.44 -7.68
C ALA A 335 10.80 -17.28 -8.69
N SER A 336 10.43 -17.60 -9.93
CA SER A 336 10.31 -16.63 -11.02
C SER A 336 9.12 -15.68 -10.79
N GLY A 337 9.30 -14.41 -11.12
CA GLY A 337 8.25 -13.38 -10.98
C GLY A 337 8.72 -12.08 -10.31
N ILE A 338 8.15 -10.97 -10.78
CA ILE A 338 8.51 -9.61 -10.34
C ILE A 338 8.08 -9.35 -8.88
N TYR A 339 7.02 -10.02 -8.42
CA TYR A 339 6.46 -9.91 -7.07
C TYR A 339 6.78 -11.11 -6.16
N SER A 340 7.61 -12.06 -6.63
CA SER A 340 8.00 -13.23 -5.85
C SER A 340 8.65 -12.85 -4.52
N THR A 341 8.23 -13.53 -3.45
CA THR A 341 8.72 -13.41 -2.08
C THR A 341 9.84 -14.40 -1.74
N GLN A 342 10.14 -15.35 -2.64
CA GLN A 342 11.20 -16.37 -2.51
C GLN A 342 12.45 -15.96 -3.28
N LYS A 343 13.39 -15.30 -2.61
CA LYS A 343 14.69 -14.87 -3.18
C LYS A 343 15.74 -14.79 -2.08
N ASN A 344 17.02 -14.86 -2.44
CA ASN A 344 18.10 -14.42 -1.57
C ASN A 344 17.96 -12.90 -1.34
N SER A 345 17.24 -12.55 -0.28
CA SER A 345 16.78 -11.18 -0.02
C SER A 345 17.94 -10.17 0.08
N SER A 346 19.07 -10.59 0.65
CA SER A 346 20.27 -9.74 0.80
C SER A 346 20.92 -9.38 -0.54
N GLU A 347 20.99 -10.31 -1.50
CA GLU A 347 21.53 -10.02 -2.84
C GLU A 347 20.61 -9.10 -3.65
N GLN A 348 19.29 -9.22 -3.45
CA GLN A 348 18.31 -8.38 -4.14
C GLN A 348 18.32 -6.93 -3.66
N ALA A 349 18.78 -6.66 -2.43
CA ALA A 349 18.87 -5.31 -1.89
C ALA A 349 19.83 -4.42 -2.70
N ASP A 350 20.97 -4.95 -3.11
CA ASP A 350 22.03 -4.21 -3.82
C ASP A 350 22.01 -4.39 -5.35
N LYS A 351 21.14 -5.26 -5.88
CA LYS A 351 21.05 -5.55 -7.33
C LYS A 351 20.85 -4.31 -8.20
N TRP A 352 20.10 -3.32 -7.71
CA TRP A 352 19.80 -2.10 -8.46
C TRP A 352 21.06 -1.29 -8.81
N ARG A 353 22.12 -1.40 -8.00
CA ARG A 353 23.39 -0.67 -8.16
C ARG A 353 24.08 -0.97 -9.48
N PHE A 354 23.84 -2.16 -10.05
CA PHE A 354 24.41 -2.59 -11.35
C PHE A 354 23.50 -2.31 -12.53
N SER A 355 22.22 -2.03 -12.28
CA SER A 355 21.21 -1.86 -13.34
C SER A 355 20.82 -0.41 -13.59
N ILE A 356 21.04 0.48 -12.62
CA ILE A 356 20.74 1.90 -12.80
C ILE A 356 21.93 2.59 -13.46
N PRO A 357 21.74 3.33 -14.56
CA PRO A 357 22.78 4.21 -15.08
C PRO A 357 23.16 5.27 -14.04
N PHE A 358 24.45 5.57 -13.93
CA PHE A 358 24.95 6.54 -12.96
C PHE A 358 24.29 7.92 -13.12
N THR A 359 24.03 8.35 -14.36
CA THR A 359 23.32 9.60 -14.67
C THR A 359 21.93 9.67 -14.02
N LEU A 360 21.16 8.58 -14.07
CA LEU A 360 19.85 8.51 -13.39
C LEU A 360 20.00 8.50 -11.87
N ALA A 361 21.01 7.80 -11.34
CA ALA A 361 21.28 7.81 -9.91
C ALA A 361 21.61 9.23 -9.41
N GLN A 362 22.36 10.03 -10.18
CA GLN A 362 22.66 11.42 -9.88
C GLN A 362 21.41 12.30 -9.84
N VAL A 363 20.50 12.14 -10.81
CA VAL A 363 19.22 12.88 -10.82
C VAL A 363 18.40 12.55 -9.58
N VAL A 364 18.27 11.27 -9.24
CA VAL A 364 17.55 10.85 -8.04
C VAL A 364 18.18 11.45 -6.78
N GLN A 365 19.52 11.41 -6.65
CA GLN A 365 20.25 12.02 -5.54
C GLN A 365 20.00 13.53 -5.43
N LYS A 366 19.91 14.21 -6.57
CA LYS A 366 19.63 15.64 -6.62
C LYS A 366 18.21 15.96 -6.14
N VAL A 367 17.21 15.25 -6.66
CA VAL A 367 15.79 15.61 -6.42
C VAL A 367 15.21 14.98 -5.15
N CYS A 368 15.66 13.79 -4.76
CA CYS A 368 15.21 13.08 -3.57
C CYS A 368 16.18 13.23 -2.39
N GLY A 369 17.15 14.13 -2.49
CA GLY A 369 18.24 14.28 -1.51
C GLY A 369 17.82 14.41 -0.05
N PRO A 370 16.89 15.32 0.30
CA PRO A 370 16.38 15.43 1.66
C PRO A 370 15.75 14.12 2.17
N THR A 371 14.99 13.44 1.32
CA THR A 371 14.37 12.14 1.62
C THR A 371 15.42 11.05 1.84
N MET A 372 16.45 11.04 0.99
CA MET A 372 17.57 10.10 1.11
C MET A 372 18.31 10.29 2.43
N LYS A 373 18.59 11.55 2.78
CA LYS A 373 19.24 11.91 4.03
C LYS A 373 18.41 11.50 5.25
N LEU A 374 17.09 11.72 5.24
CA LEU A 374 16.22 11.32 6.35
C LEU A 374 16.27 9.82 6.62
N PHE A 375 16.31 9.01 5.55
CA PHE A 375 16.32 7.55 5.64
C PHE A 375 17.74 6.95 5.72
N GLY A 376 18.77 7.78 5.84
CA GLY A 376 20.16 7.32 5.98
C GLY A 376 20.72 6.66 4.72
N TYR A 377 20.37 7.12 3.52
CA TYR A 377 20.99 6.68 2.26
C TYR A 377 22.15 7.62 1.87
N LYS A 378 23.33 7.05 1.63
CA LYS A 378 24.52 7.78 1.21
C LYS A 378 24.52 8.05 -0.29
N TYR A 379 25.08 9.20 -0.63
CA TYR A 379 25.31 9.61 -2.01
C TYR A 379 26.48 8.81 -2.59
N VAL A 380 26.47 8.66 -3.91
CA VAL A 380 27.61 8.18 -4.67
C VAL A 380 28.05 9.27 -5.64
N ASP A 381 29.36 9.52 -5.68
CA ASP A 381 29.94 10.61 -6.47
C ASP A 381 30.50 10.13 -7.82
N ASP A 382 30.68 8.82 -7.97
CA ASP A 382 31.18 8.19 -9.19
C ASP A 382 30.61 6.78 -9.40
N GLU A 383 30.70 6.31 -10.65
CA GLU A 383 30.18 5.01 -11.07
C GLU A 383 30.91 3.83 -10.41
N LYS A 384 32.22 3.94 -10.13
CA LYS A 384 32.98 2.87 -9.48
C LYS A 384 32.48 2.68 -8.05
N THR A 385 32.22 3.76 -7.32
CA THR A 385 31.61 3.71 -5.99
C THR A 385 30.19 3.15 -6.04
N LEU A 386 29.39 3.53 -7.05
CA LEU A 386 28.03 2.99 -7.23
C LEU A 386 28.04 1.47 -7.31
N VAL A 387 28.90 0.85 -8.12
CA VAL A 387 28.90 -0.62 -8.30
C VAL A 387 29.70 -1.40 -7.25
N ASN A 388 30.50 -0.72 -6.42
CA ASN A 388 31.35 -1.37 -5.41
C ASN A 388 30.56 -1.84 -4.17
N LYS A 389 30.18 -3.12 -4.12
CA LYS A 389 29.46 -3.75 -3.00
C LYS A 389 30.17 -3.67 -1.64
N SER A 390 31.50 -3.53 -1.61
CA SER A 390 32.25 -3.37 -0.36
C SER A 390 31.98 -2.01 0.31
N VAL A 391 31.46 -1.04 -0.46
CA VAL A 391 31.01 0.25 0.07
C VAL A 391 29.52 0.17 0.42
N SER A 392 29.21 0.31 1.70
CA SER A 392 27.83 0.40 2.17
C SER A 392 27.24 1.78 1.86
N LEU A 393 26.12 1.79 1.12
CA LEU A 393 25.33 2.99 0.84
C LEU A 393 24.30 3.31 1.92
N LEU A 394 24.32 2.56 3.03
CA LEU A 394 23.49 2.82 4.20
C LEU A 394 24.31 3.52 5.29
N ASP A 395 23.70 4.50 5.95
CA ASP A 395 24.17 4.98 7.24
C ASP A 395 23.62 4.05 8.34
N GLU A 396 24.55 3.44 9.07
CA GLU A 396 24.22 2.54 10.19
C GLU A 396 23.97 3.30 11.49
N LYS A 397 24.35 4.58 11.58
CA LYS A 397 24.12 5.43 12.76
C LYS A 397 22.72 6.05 12.77
N GLN A 398 22.12 6.21 11.60
CA GLN A 398 20.72 6.65 11.43
C GLN A 398 19.81 5.44 11.24
N ARG A 399 19.59 4.67 12.32
CA ARG A 399 18.49 3.69 12.34
C ARG A 399 17.26 4.39 12.90
N PRO A 400 16.19 4.58 12.10
CA PRO A 400 14.95 5.11 12.62
C PRO A 400 14.30 4.03 13.49
N TYR A 401 14.41 4.18 14.82
CA TYR A 401 13.69 3.36 15.78
C TYR A 401 12.86 4.26 16.70
#